data_AF-A0A9W4N6P1-F1
#
_entry.id   AF-A0A9W4N6P1-F1
#
_cell.length_a   1.000
_cell.length_b   1.000
_cell.length_c   1.000
_cell.angle_alpha   90.00
_cell.angle_beta   90.00
_cell.angle_gamma   90.00
#
_symmetry.space_group_name_H-M   'P 1'
#
loop_
_entity.id
_entity.type
_entity.pdbx_description
1 polymer ?
#
loop_
_entity_poly.entity_id
_entity_poly.type
_entity_poly.pdbx_seq_one_letter_code
_entity_poly.pdbx_strand_id
1 'polypeptide(L)'
;MEAQNSSTGQENEADQQPNELPISSEKDKSQESSDHVPLPSPSQQEAAKRHTLATEPFQPILKVLADLERDDPKLAFPAARLVGLYRRLWESCVSKHIIGQKLEQESLVLKEAGTRLRQKRDGLQLRHNKQLSRLRFFEQALDLSRERLVSVLDDWNHPSTLNLAGLSDNANEREGSAVHN
;
A
#
# COMPACT_ATOMS: atom_id res chain seq x y z
N MET A 1 -38.48 -9.58 30.56
CA MET A 1 -37.77 -9.64 31.85
C MET A 1 -36.29 -9.67 31.49
N GLU A 2 -35.63 -8.51 31.40
CA GLU A 2 -35.13 -7.65 32.49
C GLU A 2 -33.90 -8.20 33.22
N ALA A 3 -33.02 -7.28 33.59
CA ALA A 3 -31.57 -7.39 33.65
C ALA A 3 -30.99 -7.42 35.07
N GLN A 4 -29.66 -7.62 35.13
CA GLN A 4 -28.69 -7.25 36.18
C GLN A 4 -28.74 -8.08 37.50
N ASN A 5 -27.61 -8.44 38.13
CA ASN A 5 -26.77 -7.54 38.95
C ASN A 5 -25.34 -8.10 39.29
N SER A 6 -24.37 -7.17 39.37
CA SER A 6 -23.18 -7.03 40.28
C SER A 6 -22.08 -8.11 40.37
N SER A 7 -20.77 -7.82 40.21
CA SER A 7 -19.82 -6.94 40.98
C SER A 7 -19.64 -7.43 42.44
N THR A 8 -18.46 -7.73 43.03
CA THR A 8 -17.10 -7.12 43.04
C THR A 8 -16.12 -8.01 43.84
N GLY A 9 -14.79 -7.89 43.63
CA GLY A 9 -13.72 -8.07 44.66
C GLY A 9 -12.83 -9.33 44.52
N GLN A 10 -11.65 -9.27 43.90
CA GLN A 10 -10.29 -8.92 44.42
C GLN A 10 -9.65 -9.93 45.38
N GLU A 11 -8.48 -10.47 44.95
CA GLU A 11 -7.21 -10.72 45.68
C GLU A 11 -6.23 -11.39 44.66
N ASN A 12 -5.20 -10.69 44.13
CA ASN A 12 -3.79 -10.61 44.62
C ASN A 12 -3.09 -11.98 44.56
N GLU A 13 -1.91 -12.26 44.02
CA GLU A 13 -0.67 -11.64 43.48
C GLU A 13 -0.17 -12.62 42.39
N ALA A 14 0.67 -12.34 41.39
CA ALA A 14 1.95 -11.68 41.44
C ALA A 14 2.39 -11.39 39.99
N ASP A 15 2.88 -10.19 39.74
CA ASP A 15 4.11 -10.01 38.96
C ASP A 15 4.65 -8.61 39.25
N GLN A 16 5.75 -8.60 40.01
CA GLN A 16 6.51 -7.42 40.40
C GLN A 16 7.50 -7.05 39.27
N GLN A 17 7.42 -5.81 38.81
CA GLN A 17 8.55 -5.01 38.32
C GLN A 17 9.37 -4.56 39.55
N PRO A 18 10.74 -4.46 39.57
CA PRO A 18 11.51 -3.47 38.78
C PRO A 18 13.01 -3.79 38.48
N ASN A 19 13.67 -2.79 37.85
CA ASN A 19 15.13 -2.51 37.74
C ASN A 19 15.72 -2.66 36.34
N GLU A 20 16.66 -1.85 35.84
CA GLU A 20 17.27 -0.55 36.14
C GLU A 20 18.05 -0.21 34.85
N LEU A 21 17.92 0.99 34.29
CA LEU A 21 18.79 1.46 33.20
C LEU A 21 19.93 2.28 33.81
N PRO A 22 21.22 2.02 33.49
CA PRO A 22 22.29 2.85 33.99
C PRO A 22 22.35 4.17 33.21
N ILE A 23 22.21 5.25 33.97
CA ILE A 23 22.61 6.60 33.61
C ILE A 23 24.15 6.62 33.60
N SER A 24 24.77 6.90 32.45
CA SER A 24 26.09 7.55 32.44
C SER A 24 26.03 8.78 31.55
N SER A 25 25.90 9.92 32.23
CA SER A 25 26.17 11.24 31.71
C SER A 25 27.64 11.36 31.32
N GLU A 26 27.95 11.63 30.06
CA GLU A 26 29.18 12.31 29.71
C GLU A 26 28.86 13.52 28.82
N LYS A 27 29.27 14.64 29.38
CA LYS A 27 29.03 16.00 28.94
C LYS A 27 30.15 16.34 27.97
N ASP A 28 29.86 16.39 26.69
CA ASP A 28 30.70 17.16 25.76
C ASP A 28 29.98 18.44 25.36
N LYS A 29 30.58 19.53 25.85
CA LYS A 29 30.32 20.90 25.44
C LYS A 29 30.83 21.07 24.01
N SER A 30 29.92 21.04 23.04
CA SER A 30 30.11 21.75 21.78
C SER A 30 29.08 22.86 21.73
N GLN A 31 29.45 23.97 22.37
CA GLN A 31 28.88 25.27 22.08
C GLN A 31 29.38 25.69 20.70
N GLU A 32 28.72 25.19 19.67
CA GLU A 32 28.91 25.65 18.30
C GLU A 32 27.86 26.74 18.07
N SER A 33 28.36 27.96 17.94
CA SER A 33 27.62 29.14 17.51
C SER A 33 27.02 28.87 16.13
N SER A 34 25.83 28.28 16.09
CA SER A 34 25.04 28.25 14.87
C SER A 34 24.46 29.64 14.68
N ASP A 35 25.16 30.46 13.88
CA ASP A 35 24.55 31.54 13.11
C ASP A 35 23.46 30.91 12.24
N HIS A 36 22.32 30.59 12.86
CA HIS A 36 21.13 30.10 12.20
C HIS A 36 20.54 31.28 11.42
N VAL A 37 21.08 31.54 10.24
CA VAL A 37 20.33 32.19 9.18
C VAL A 37 19.11 31.31 8.93
N PRO A 38 17.87 31.79 9.18
CA PRO A 38 16.70 30.98 8.95
C PRO A 38 16.64 30.61 7.46
N LEU A 39 16.70 29.31 7.15
CA LEU A 39 16.54 28.85 5.79
C LEU A 39 15.10 29.20 5.34
N PRO A 40 14.90 29.94 4.24
CA PRO A 40 13.57 30.36 3.84
C PRO A 40 12.69 29.13 3.56
N SER A 41 11.45 29.20 4.02
CA SER A 41 10.43 28.17 3.78
C SER A 41 10.26 27.93 2.26
N PRO A 42 9.82 26.74 1.82
CA PRO A 42 9.57 26.46 0.40
C PRO A 42 8.66 27.51 -0.28
N SER A 43 7.68 28.03 0.46
CA SER A 43 6.80 29.11 0.01
C SER A 43 7.52 30.45 -0.19
N GLN A 44 8.49 30.77 0.67
CA GLN A 44 9.30 31.99 0.59
C GLN A 44 10.29 31.92 -0.56
N GLN A 45 10.89 30.76 -0.81
CA GLN A 45 11.76 30.54 -1.96
C GLN A 45 11.00 30.65 -3.28
N GLU A 46 9.77 30.12 -3.34
CA GLU A 46 8.91 30.24 -4.52
C GLU A 46 8.47 31.70 -4.76
N ALA A 47 8.13 32.43 -3.70
CA ALA A 47 7.84 33.86 -3.78
C ALA A 47 9.06 34.65 -4.28
N ALA A 48 10.26 34.38 -3.74
CA ALA A 48 11.50 35.01 -4.19
C ALA A 48 11.80 34.74 -5.67
N LYS A 49 11.59 33.49 -6.13
CA LYS A 49 11.72 33.12 -7.55
C LYS A 49 10.73 33.87 -8.43
N ARG A 50 9.46 33.97 -8.03
CA ARG A 50 8.43 34.76 -8.75
C ARG A 50 8.84 36.22 -8.88
N HIS A 51 9.27 36.83 -7.77
CA HIS A 51 9.68 38.24 -7.74
C HIS A 51 10.91 38.51 -8.62
N THR A 52 11.89 37.61 -8.60
CA THR A 52 13.10 37.74 -9.44
C THR A 52 12.73 37.70 -10.92
N LEU A 53 12.00 36.67 -11.36
CA LEU A 53 11.58 36.51 -12.76
C LEU A 53 10.62 37.60 -13.24
N ALA A 54 9.84 38.19 -12.34
CA ALA A 54 8.94 39.29 -12.67
C ALA A 54 9.66 40.63 -12.80
N THR A 55 10.72 40.87 -12.03
CA THR A 55 11.33 42.20 -11.90
C THR A 55 12.56 42.37 -12.79
N GLU A 56 13.35 41.31 -13.00
CA GLU A 56 14.58 41.32 -13.81
C GLU A 56 14.37 41.89 -15.24
N PRO A 57 13.35 41.47 -16.02
CA PRO A 57 13.17 41.95 -17.39
C PRO A 57 12.89 43.46 -17.48
N PHE A 58 12.43 44.07 -16.37
CA PHE A 58 12.03 45.47 -16.32
C PHE A 58 13.12 46.40 -15.79
N GLN A 59 14.25 45.88 -15.30
CA GLN A 59 15.32 46.73 -14.77
C GLN A 59 15.82 47.79 -15.79
N PRO A 60 16.02 47.47 -17.08
CA PRO A 60 16.46 48.47 -18.05
C PRO A 60 15.43 49.57 -18.29
N ILE A 61 14.15 49.20 -18.43
CA ILE A 61 13.10 50.18 -18.73
C ILE A 61 12.78 51.07 -17.53
N LEU A 62 12.91 50.55 -16.30
CA LEU A 62 12.80 51.38 -15.09
C LEU A 62 13.89 52.45 -15.05
N LYS A 63 15.11 52.14 -15.48
CA LYS A 63 16.20 53.11 -15.58
C LYS A 63 15.88 54.20 -16.61
N VAL A 64 15.41 53.80 -17.79
CA VAL A 64 14.99 54.75 -18.84
C VAL A 64 13.84 55.65 -18.37
N LEU A 65 12.89 55.12 -17.60
CA LEU A 65 11.81 55.91 -17.02
C LEU A 65 12.32 56.93 -15.99
N ALA A 66 13.32 56.58 -15.19
CA ALA A 66 13.93 57.50 -14.23
C ALA A 66 14.70 58.63 -14.94
N ASP A 67 15.37 58.34 -16.06
CA ASP A 67 16.01 59.37 -16.88
C ASP A 67 14.95 60.28 -17.55
N LEU A 68 13.89 59.69 -18.10
CA LEU A 68 12.78 60.41 -18.73
C LEU A 68 12.01 61.31 -17.77
N GLU A 69 11.86 60.92 -16.50
CA GLU A 69 11.25 61.76 -15.46
C GLU A 69 12.04 63.06 -15.23
N ARG A 70 13.36 63.03 -15.41
CA ARG A 70 14.23 64.20 -15.29
C ARG A 70 14.21 65.07 -16.55
N ASP A 71 14.20 64.44 -17.72
CA ASP A 71 14.33 65.12 -19.01
C ASP A 71 12.99 65.68 -19.54
N ASP A 72 11.91 64.90 -19.43
CA ASP A 72 10.57 65.30 -19.85
C ASP A 72 9.47 64.66 -18.96
N PRO A 73 9.12 65.32 -17.84
CA PRO A 73 8.12 64.79 -16.91
C PRO A 73 6.72 64.66 -17.53
N LYS A 74 6.41 65.37 -18.63
CA LYS A 74 5.10 65.28 -19.29
C LYS A 74 4.95 63.94 -20.04
N LEU A 75 6.06 63.39 -20.54
CA LEU A 75 6.11 62.08 -21.19
C LEU A 75 6.37 60.94 -20.21
N ALA A 76 7.09 61.21 -19.11
CA ALA A 76 7.42 60.22 -18.10
C ALA A 76 6.19 59.56 -17.46
N PHE A 77 5.16 60.35 -17.10
CA PHE A 77 3.97 59.81 -16.44
C PHE A 77 3.15 58.84 -17.32
N PRO A 78 2.80 59.18 -18.58
CA PRO A 78 2.17 58.22 -19.49
C PRO A 78 3.01 56.96 -19.73
N ALA A 79 4.33 57.10 -19.89
CA ALA A 79 5.23 55.98 -20.11
C ALA A 79 5.29 55.06 -18.88
N ALA A 80 5.44 55.62 -17.68
CA ALA A 80 5.44 54.87 -16.43
C ALA A 80 4.12 54.13 -16.19
N ARG A 81 2.99 54.76 -16.52
CA ARG A 81 1.66 54.13 -16.43
C ARG A 81 1.56 52.92 -17.37
N LEU A 82 2.03 53.02 -18.61
CA LEU A 82 2.03 51.91 -19.56
C LEU A 82 2.92 50.75 -19.09
N VAL A 83 4.15 51.06 -18.67
CA VAL A 83 5.09 50.05 -18.15
C VAL A 83 4.55 49.38 -16.89
N GLY A 84 3.88 50.13 -16.01
CA GLY A 84 3.22 49.58 -14.82
C GLY A 84 2.10 48.58 -15.15
N LEU A 85 1.29 48.85 -16.18
CA LEU A 85 0.26 47.92 -16.65
C LEU A 85 0.88 46.64 -17.23
N TYR A 86 1.91 46.77 -18.06
CA TYR A 86 2.59 45.63 -18.66
C TYR A 86 3.31 44.78 -17.59
N ARG A 87 3.95 45.40 -16.60
CA ARG A 87 4.57 44.69 -15.48
C ARG A 87 3.57 43.84 -14.70
N ARG A 88 2.38 44.37 -14.37
CA ARG A 88 1.33 43.61 -13.67
C ARG A 88 0.85 42.40 -14.49
N LEU A 89 0.73 42.57 -15.80
CA LEU A 89 0.37 41.46 -16.69
C LEU A 89 1.47 40.39 -16.69
N TRP A 90 2.74 40.81 -16.80
CA TRP A 90 3.89 39.91 -16.74
C TRP A 90 3.98 39.14 -15.42
N GLU A 91 3.81 39.80 -14.28
CA GLU A 91 3.76 39.18 -12.95
C GLU A 91 2.69 38.08 -12.88
N SER A 92 1.52 38.32 -13.49
CA SER A 92 0.45 37.31 -13.59
C SER A 92 0.85 36.13 -14.47
N CYS A 93 1.48 36.38 -15.62
CA CYS A 93 1.97 35.35 -16.53
C CYS A 93 3.04 34.47 -15.88
N VAL A 94 4.04 35.07 -15.22
CA VAL A 94 5.10 34.36 -14.49
C VAL A 94 4.53 33.51 -13.35
N SER A 95 3.57 34.06 -12.58
CA SER A 95 2.92 33.32 -11.51
C SER A 95 2.16 32.09 -12.03
N LYS A 96 1.37 32.25 -13.10
CA LYS A 96 0.66 31.13 -13.74
C LYS A 96 1.64 30.10 -14.32
N HIS A 97 2.75 30.53 -14.88
CA HIS A 97 3.78 29.64 -15.41
C HIS A 97 4.40 28.77 -14.32
N ILE A 98 4.78 29.35 -13.18
CA ILE A 98 5.36 28.61 -12.04
C ILE A 98 4.34 27.61 -11.47
N ILE A 99 3.08 28.04 -11.30
CA ILE A 99 2.01 27.14 -10.87
C ILE A 99 1.81 26.00 -11.88
N GLY A 100 1.84 26.30 -13.17
CA GLY A 100 1.75 25.30 -14.25
C GLY A 100 2.88 24.27 -14.19
N GLN A 101 4.14 24.72 -14.04
CA GLN A 101 5.28 23.83 -13.88
C GLN A 101 5.17 22.92 -12.65
N LYS A 102 4.73 23.49 -11.52
CA LYS A 102 4.52 22.71 -10.29
C LYS A 102 3.44 21.65 -10.48
N LEU A 103 2.31 22.03 -11.07
CA LEU A 103 1.20 21.12 -11.35
C LEU A 103 1.62 19.99 -12.29
N GLU A 104 2.41 20.30 -13.32
CA GLU A 104 2.95 19.31 -14.25
C GLU A 104 3.86 18.31 -13.53
N GLN A 105 4.75 18.81 -12.67
CA GLN A 105 5.62 17.95 -11.85
C GLN A 105 4.82 17.04 -10.91
N GLU A 106 3.82 17.58 -10.21
CA GLU A 106 2.94 16.79 -9.33
C GLU A 106 2.13 15.75 -10.11
N SER A 107 1.67 16.10 -11.32
CA SER A 107 0.99 15.18 -12.23
C SER A 107 1.89 14.02 -12.66
N LEU A 108 3.18 14.27 -12.92
CA LEU A 108 4.15 13.22 -13.22
C LEU A 108 4.33 12.27 -12.02
N VAL A 109 4.53 12.81 -10.82
CA VAL A 109 4.65 12.02 -9.58
C VAL A 109 3.40 11.17 -9.35
N LEU A 110 2.20 11.75 -9.56
CA LEU A 110 0.94 11.04 -9.41
C LEU A 110 0.78 9.91 -10.43
N LYS A 111 1.18 10.12 -11.69
CA LYS A 111 1.17 9.08 -12.74
C LYS A 111 2.10 7.92 -12.38
N GLU A 112 3.28 8.21 -11.85
CA GLU A 112 4.22 7.19 -11.41
C GLU A 112 3.64 6.38 -10.23
N ALA A 113 3.11 7.07 -9.21
CA ALA A 113 2.46 6.42 -8.08
C ALA A 113 1.29 5.53 -8.52
N GLY A 114 0.47 6.01 -9.46
CA GLY A 114 -0.62 5.23 -10.05
C GLY A 114 -0.14 3.97 -10.76
N THR A 115 0.98 4.04 -11.47
CA THR A 115 1.61 2.88 -12.12
C THR A 115 2.09 1.86 -11.09
N ARG A 116 2.74 2.31 -10.02
CA ARG A 116 3.19 1.44 -8.92
C ARG A 116 2.03 0.76 -8.20
N LEU A 117 0.93 1.48 -7.96
CA LEU A 117 -0.28 0.90 -7.34
C LEU A 117 -0.92 -0.16 -8.24
N ARG A 118 -0.98 0.09 -9.54
CA ARG A 118 -1.48 -0.88 -10.52
C ARG A 118 -0.68 -2.18 -10.48
N GLN A 119 0.65 -2.09 -10.47
CA GLN A 119 1.53 -3.25 -10.38
C GLN A 119 1.31 -4.04 -9.07
N LYS A 120 1.16 -3.35 -7.93
CA LYS A 120 0.86 -3.99 -6.65
C LYS A 120 -0.49 -4.71 -6.68
N ARG A 121 -1.53 -4.08 -7.21
CA ARG A 121 -2.86 -4.68 -7.38
C ARG A 121 -2.79 -5.94 -8.24
N ASP A 122 -2.10 -5.88 -9.38
CA ASP A 122 -2.00 -7.01 -10.30
C ASP A 122 -1.24 -8.18 -9.65
N GLY A 123 -0.16 -7.87 -8.92
CA GLY A 123 0.56 -8.86 -8.13
C GLY A 123 -0.30 -9.50 -7.04
N LEU A 124 -1.14 -8.72 -6.35
CA LEU A 124 -2.06 -9.24 -5.34
C LEU A 124 -3.13 -10.14 -5.97
N GLN A 125 -3.72 -9.71 -7.08
CA GLN A 125 -4.72 -10.47 -7.82
C GLN A 125 -4.15 -11.81 -8.33
N LEU A 126 -2.92 -11.81 -8.83
CA LEU A 126 -2.22 -13.03 -9.21
C LEU A 126 -2.06 -14.00 -8.03
N ARG A 127 -1.64 -13.51 -6.86
CA ARG A 127 -1.52 -14.34 -5.65
C ARG A 127 -2.88 -14.89 -5.20
N HIS A 128 -3.92 -14.05 -5.25
CA HIS A 128 -5.28 -14.47 -4.91
C HIS A 128 -5.77 -15.60 -5.84
N ASN A 129 -5.62 -15.43 -7.16
CA ASN A 129 -6.00 -16.45 -8.14
C ASN A 129 -5.24 -17.76 -7.91
N LYS A 130 -3.93 -17.70 -7.58
CA LYS A 130 -3.15 -18.89 -7.25
C LYS A 130 -3.69 -19.63 -6.03
N GLN A 131 -4.10 -18.90 -4.99
CA GLN A 131 -4.72 -19.51 -3.81
C GLN A 131 -6.06 -20.16 -4.14
N LEU A 132 -6.91 -19.49 -4.94
CA LEU A 132 -8.17 -20.06 -5.42
C LEU A 132 -7.96 -21.35 -6.23
N SER A 133 -6.97 -21.38 -7.12
CA SER A 133 -6.64 -22.61 -7.87
C SER A 133 -6.20 -23.74 -6.94
N ARG A 134 -5.39 -23.42 -5.92
CA ARG A 134 -4.94 -24.41 -4.93
C ARG A 134 -6.09 -24.93 -4.07
N LEU A 135 -7.00 -24.05 -3.66
CA LEU A 135 -8.18 -24.43 -2.89
C LEU A 135 -9.07 -25.40 -3.67
N ARG A 136 -9.38 -25.07 -4.94
CA ARG A 136 -10.15 -25.94 -5.83
C ARG A 136 -9.49 -27.30 -6.06
N PHE A 137 -8.16 -27.32 -6.18
CA PHE A 137 -7.42 -28.58 -6.28
C PHE A 137 -7.62 -29.45 -5.03
N PHE A 138 -7.52 -28.87 -3.83
CA PHE A 138 -7.72 -29.63 -2.59
C PHE A 138 -9.15 -30.11 -2.43
N GLU A 139 -10.14 -29.28 -2.77
CA GLU A 139 -11.55 -29.66 -2.77
C GLU A 139 -11.79 -30.92 -3.63
N GLN A 140 -11.30 -30.91 -4.86
CA GLN A 140 -11.41 -32.06 -5.76
C GLN A 140 -10.67 -33.31 -5.24
N ALA A 141 -9.47 -33.13 -4.68
CA ALA A 141 -8.71 -34.25 -4.10
C ALA A 141 -9.42 -34.85 -2.89
N LEU A 142 -10.05 -34.02 -2.06
CA LEU A 142 -10.83 -34.46 -0.91
C LEU A 142 -12.08 -35.22 -1.34
N ASP A 143 -12.81 -34.70 -2.33
CA ASP A 143 -13.98 -35.38 -2.89
C ASP A 143 -13.62 -36.77 -3.43
N LEU A 144 -12.56 -36.87 -4.25
CA LEU A 144 -12.07 -38.15 -4.76
C LEU A 144 -11.63 -39.10 -3.64
N SER A 145 -10.95 -38.58 -2.60
CA SER A 145 -10.53 -39.39 -1.46
C SER A 145 -11.73 -39.93 -0.68
N ARG A 146 -12.79 -39.13 -0.55
CA ARG A 146 -14.05 -39.49 0.11
C ARG A 146 -14.78 -40.55 -0.69
N GLU A 147 -14.91 -40.39 -2.00
CA GLU A 147 -15.52 -41.39 -2.89
C GLU A 147 -14.81 -42.74 -2.79
N ARG A 148 -13.47 -42.73 -2.83
CA ARG A 148 -12.68 -43.95 -2.67
C ARG A 148 -12.87 -44.59 -1.30
N LEU A 149 -12.89 -43.80 -0.23
CA LEU A 149 -13.10 -44.31 1.13
C LEU A 149 -14.48 -44.96 1.27
N VAL A 150 -15.52 -44.35 0.69
CA VAL A 150 -16.87 -44.92 0.66
C VAL A 150 -16.87 -46.27 -0.05
N SER A 151 -16.28 -46.36 -1.26
CA SER A 151 -16.18 -47.63 -1.99
C SER A 151 -15.45 -48.72 -1.21
N VAL A 152 -14.33 -48.40 -0.55
CA VAL A 152 -13.58 -49.38 0.26
C VAL A 152 -14.40 -49.84 1.46
N LEU A 153 -15.19 -48.94 2.07
CA LEU A 153 -16.05 -49.28 3.19
C LEU A 153 -17.23 -50.17 2.76
N ASP A 154 -17.82 -49.89 1.60
CA ASP A 154 -18.88 -50.71 1.01
C ASP A 154 -18.37 -52.12 0.68
N ASP A 155 -17.18 -52.25 0.08
CA ASP A 155 -16.53 -53.55 -0.18
C ASP A 155 -16.28 -54.34 1.13
N TRP A 156 -15.95 -53.65 2.23
CA TRP A 156 -15.74 -54.26 3.54
C TRP A 156 -17.03 -54.75 4.19
N ASN A 157 -18.12 -54.00 4.01
CA ASN A 157 -19.46 -54.36 4.53
C ASN A 157 -20.13 -55.46 3.71
N HIS A 158 -19.67 -55.68 2.48
CA HIS A 158 -20.09 -56.76 1.61
C HIS A 158 -18.90 -57.63 1.23
N PRO A 159 -18.24 -58.32 2.21
CA PRO A 159 -17.09 -59.15 1.93
C PRO A 159 -17.52 -60.19 0.91
N SER A 160 -16.94 -60.07 -0.27
CA SER A 160 -17.36 -60.79 -1.47
C SER A 160 -17.88 -62.19 -1.13
N THR A 161 -19.13 -62.49 -1.51
CA THR A 161 -19.68 -63.85 -1.67
C THR A 161 -18.98 -64.61 -2.80
N LEU A 162 -17.70 -64.34 -3.00
CA LEU A 162 -16.83 -65.00 -3.95
C LEU A 162 -16.17 -66.14 -3.18
N ASN A 163 -16.63 -67.35 -3.47
CA ASN A 163 -16.11 -68.66 -3.02
C ASN A 163 -16.82 -69.36 -1.85
N LEU A 164 -18.16 -69.34 -1.78
CA LEU A 164 -18.89 -70.40 -1.06
C LEU A 164 -20.05 -71.03 -1.86
N ALA A 165 -20.08 -70.84 -3.18
CA ALA A 165 -21.07 -71.48 -4.07
C ALA A 165 -20.48 -72.64 -4.90
N GLY A 166 -19.24 -73.06 -4.62
CA GLY A 166 -18.54 -74.14 -5.34
C GLY A 166 -18.26 -75.41 -4.53
N LEU A 167 -18.70 -75.49 -3.27
CA LEU A 167 -18.46 -76.65 -2.39
C LEU A 167 -19.79 -77.31 -1.97
N SER A 168 -20.66 -77.57 -2.94
CA SER A 168 -21.86 -78.39 -2.72
C SER A 168 -21.91 -79.48 -3.78
N ASP A 169 -21.13 -80.53 -3.59
CA ASP A 169 -21.63 -81.91 -3.70
C ASP A 169 -20.56 -82.91 -3.24
N ASN A 170 -20.98 -84.14 -2.91
CA ASN A 170 -20.18 -85.35 -2.62
C ASN A 170 -19.97 -85.71 -1.14
N ALA A 171 -21.05 -86.08 -0.45
CA ALA A 171 -20.97 -87.07 0.61
C ALA A 171 -22.32 -87.78 0.78
N ASN A 172 -22.55 -88.84 0.00
CA ASN A 172 -23.27 -90.07 0.39
C ASN A 172 -23.54 -90.95 -0.82
N GLU A 173 -22.62 -91.86 -1.17
CA GLU A 173 -22.93 -93.21 -1.68
C GLU A 173 -21.67 -94.09 -1.55
N ARG A 174 -21.50 -94.73 -0.39
CA ARG A 174 -20.66 -95.93 -0.27
C ARG A 174 -21.23 -96.82 0.84
N GLU A 175 -22.01 -97.82 0.44
CA GLU A 175 -21.95 -99.18 0.98
C GLU A 175 -22.89 -100.10 0.20
N GLY A 176 -22.35 -101.18 -0.38
CA GLY A 176 -23.19 -102.16 -1.08
C GLY A 176 -22.48 -103.10 -2.04
N SER A 177 -21.52 -103.89 -1.54
CA SER A 177 -21.30 -105.31 -1.88
C SER A 177 -21.29 -105.78 -3.36
N ALA A 178 -20.11 -106.17 -3.87
CA ALA A 178 -19.91 -107.43 -4.63
C ALA A 178 -18.43 -107.62 -5.00
N VAL A 179 -17.77 -108.63 -4.41
CA VAL A 179 -16.57 -109.26 -4.99
C VAL A 179 -16.93 -110.73 -5.22
N HIS A 180 -16.91 -111.13 -6.49
CA HIS A 180 -16.88 -112.51 -6.96
C HIS A 180 -15.47 -112.79 -7.48
N ASN A 181 -14.77 -113.75 -6.85
CA ASN A 181 -14.25 -114.98 -7.45
C ASN A 181 -13.44 -115.75 -6.42
#